data_AF-A0A2T2Q6X3-F1
#
_entry.id   AF-A0A2T2Q6X3-F1
#
_cell.length_a   1.000
_cell.length_b   1.000
_cell.length_c   1.000
_cell.angle_alpha   90.00
_cell.angle_beta   90.00
_cell.angle_gamma   90.00
#
_symmetry.space_group_name_H-M   'P 1'
#
loop_
_entity.id
_entity.type
_entity.pdbx_description
1 polymer ?
#
loop_
_entity_poly.entity_id
_entity_poly.type
_entity_poly.pdbx_seq_one_letter_code
_entity_poly.pdbx_strand_id
1 'polypeptide(L)' 'MKNFSNASFSPDVIAIMTGALEAAVASLPEPVHSSHVTTLAESILRTAGAGERNAADLQRIALMELQLIPRA' A
#
# COMPACT_ATOMS: atom_id res chain seq x y z
N MET A 1 -0.46 8.85 8.36
CA MET A 1 -1.09 7.69 9.05
C MET A 1 -2.15 8.10 10.09
N LYS A 2 -3.18 8.88 9.73
CA LYS A 2 -4.21 9.35 10.71
C LYS A 2 -5.42 8.40 10.88
N ASN A 3 -5.58 7.41 10.01
CA ASN A 3 -6.78 6.56 9.95
C ASN A 3 -6.57 5.13 10.50
N PHE A 4 -5.41 4.83 11.10
CA PHE A 4 -5.04 3.45 11.46
C PHE A 4 -4.81 3.22 12.96
N SER A 5 -5.06 4.22 13.82
CA SER A 5 -4.71 4.15 15.24
C SER A 5 -5.39 3.02 16.02
N ASN A 6 -6.47 2.44 15.50
CA ASN A 6 -7.17 1.27 16.07
C ASN A 6 -7.22 0.06 15.11
N ALA A 7 -6.44 0.07 14.04
CA ALA A 7 -6.44 -1.01 13.08
C ALA A 7 -5.71 -2.22 13.68
N SER A 8 -6.43 -3.33 13.85
CA SER A 8 -5.87 -4.62 14.26
C SER A 8 -5.94 -5.57 13.08
N PHE A 9 -4.78 -6.12 12.70
CA PHE A 9 -4.65 -7.05 11.59
C PHE A 9 -4.09 -8.37 12.11
N SER A 10 -4.63 -9.50 11.62
CA SER A 10 -4.01 -10.79 11.91
C SER A 10 -2.63 -10.90 11.25
N PRO A 11 -1.73 -11.76 11.75
CA PRO A 11 -0.41 -11.96 11.14
C PRO A 11 -0.48 -12.32 9.66
N ASP A 12 -1.48 -13.10 9.25
CA ASP A 12 -1.69 -13.47 7.84
C ASP A 12 -1.99 -12.25 6.97
N VAL A 13 -2.82 -11.32 7.47
CA VAL A 13 -3.14 -10.07 6.75
C VAL A 13 -1.92 -9.16 6.67
N ILE A 14 -1.10 -9.13 7.72
CA ILE A 14 0.17 -8.39 7.70
C ILE A 14 1.11 -8.96 6.63
N ALA A 15 1.25 -10.28 6.55
CA ALA A 15 2.10 -10.93 5.53
C ALA A 15 1.62 -10.58 4.11
N ILE A 16 0.31 -10.59 3.87
CA ILE A 16 -0.28 -10.18 2.58
C ILE A 16 0.03 -8.71 2.27
N MET A 17 -0.15 -7.80 3.23
CA MET A 17 0.14 -6.38 3.04
C MET A 17 1.63 -6.12 2.76
N THR A 18 2.52 -6.79 3.49
CA THR A 18 3.98 -6.68 3.29
C THR A 18 4.37 -7.15 1.89
N GLY A 19 3.87 -8.30 1.45
CA GLY A 19 4.16 -8.80 0.10
C GLY A 19 3.63 -7.86 -1.00
N ALA A 20 2.42 -7.31 -0.83
CA ALA A 20 1.88 -6.32 -1.75
C ALA A 20 2.73 -5.03 -1.80
N LEU A 21 3.23 -4.57 -0.66
CA LEU A 21 4.05 -3.36 -0.56
C LEU A 21 5.42 -3.56 -1.22
N GLU A 22 6.09 -4.68 -0.94
CA GLU A 22 7.37 -5.01 -1.56
C GLU A 22 7.24 -5.10 -3.08
N ALA A 23 6.20 -5.76 -3.58
CA ALA A 23 5.93 -5.85 -5.01
C ALA A 23 5.61 -4.49 -5.65
N ALA A 24 4.86 -3.62 -4.95
CA ALA A 24 4.57 -2.27 -5.42
C ALA A 24 5.84 -1.43 -5.50
N VAL A 25 6.67 -1.44 -4.46
CA VAL A 25 7.93 -0.68 -4.41
C VAL A 25 8.91 -1.16 -5.48
N ALA A 26 9.03 -2.48 -5.69
CA ALA A 26 9.88 -3.05 -6.74
C ALA A 26 9.45 -2.67 -8.17
N SER A 27 8.21 -2.20 -8.36
CA SER A 27 7.71 -1.74 -9.65
C SER A 27 7.94 -0.24 -9.93
N LEU A 28 8.44 0.51 -8.95
CA LEU A 28 8.69 1.94 -9.10
C LEU A 28 9.95 2.22 -9.92
N PRO A 29 9.96 3.30 -10.74
CA PRO A 29 11.17 3.75 -11.41
C PRO A 29 12.16 4.35 -10.41
N GLU A 30 13.46 4.17 -10.66
CA GLU A 30 14.52 4.80 -9.88
C GLU A 30 14.67 6.30 -10.25
N PRO A 31 14.93 7.19 -9.26
CA PRO A 31 15.11 6.89 -7.84
C PRO A 31 13.78 6.68 -7.08
N VAL A 32 13.73 5.67 -6.21
CA VAL A 32 12.57 5.46 -5.34
C VAL A 32 12.52 6.51 -4.22
N HIS A 33 11.48 7.34 -4.23
CA HIS A 33 11.24 8.35 -3.20
C HIS A 33 10.47 7.80 -2.00
N SER A 34 10.87 8.17 -0.79
CA SER A 34 10.21 7.76 0.46
C SER A 34 8.74 8.20 0.55
N SER A 35 8.38 9.30 -0.12
CA SER A 35 7.01 9.77 -0.26
C SER A 35 6.15 8.74 -1.01
N HIS A 36 6.65 8.19 -2.11
CA HIS A 36 5.94 7.15 -2.88
C HIS A 36 5.72 5.89 -2.04
N VAL A 37 6.75 5.44 -1.32
CA VAL A 37 6.65 4.28 -0.42
C VAL A 37 5.60 4.52 0.67
N THR A 38 5.59 5.72 1.26
CA THR A 38 4.61 6.09 2.29
C THR A 38 3.19 6.07 1.73
N THR A 39 2.96 6.64 0.54
CA THR A 39 1.66 6.60 -0.14
C THR A 39 1.20 5.17 -0.39
N LEU A 40 2.08 4.32 -0.93
CA LEU A 40 1.76 2.92 -1.20
C LEU A 40 1.36 2.19 0.07
N ALA A 41 2.14 2.34 1.15
CA ALA A 41 1.84 1.72 2.44
C ALA A 41 0.49 2.19 2.99
N GLU A 42 0.18 3.50 2.92
CA GLU A 42 -1.11 4.03 3.38
C GLU A 42 -2.29 3.53 2.53
N SER A 43 -2.11 3.37 1.22
CA SER A 43 -3.13 2.80 0.33
C SER A 43 -3.41 1.34 0.67
N ILE A 44 -2.36 0.52 0.80
CA ILE A 44 -2.46 -0.90 1.13
C ILE A 44 -3.14 -1.09 2.49
N LEU A 45 -2.75 -0.32 3.50
CA LEU A 45 -3.36 -0.38 4.83
C LEU A 45 -4.86 0.00 4.79
N ARG A 46 -5.26 1.01 4.01
CA ARG A 46 -6.69 1.38 3.87
C ARG A 46 -7.48 0.25 3.20
N THR A 47 -6.96 -0.25 2.08
CA THR A 47 -7.65 -1.26 1.26
C THR A 47 -7.75 -2.60 1.99
N ALA A 48 -6.69 -3.02 2.67
CA ALA A 48 -6.74 -4.18 3.56
C ALA A 48 -7.67 -3.94 4.75
N GLY A 49 -7.68 -2.74 5.33
CA GLY A 49 -8.65 -2.34 6.36
C GLY A 49 -10.11 -2.45 5.90
N ALA A 50 -10.37 -2.23 4.61
CA ALA A 50 -11.70 -2.34 4.01
C ALA A 50 -12.14 -3.80 3.69
N GLY A 51 -11.26 -4.78 3.88
CA GLY A 51 -11.59 -6.20 3.70
C GLY A 51 -10.85 -6.90 2.56
N GLU A 52 -10.03 -6.19 1.78
CA GLU A 52 -9.24 -6.82 0.71
C GLU A 52 -8.15 -7.74 1.27
N ARG A 53 -8.01 -8.94 0.70
CA ARG A 53 -7.06 -9.98 1.13
C ARG A 53 -6.21 -10.52 -0.01
N ASN A 54 -6.44 -10.10 -1.24
CA ASN A 54 -5.61 -10.44 -2.38
C ASN A 54 -4.45 -9.46 -2.51
N ALA A 55 -3.22 -9.97 -2.38
CA ALA A 55 -2.00 -9.16 -2.49
C ALA A 55 -1.89 -8.43 -3.85
N ALA A 56 -2.31 -9.06 -4.94
CA ALA A 56 -2.25 -8.46 -6.27
C ALA A 56 -3.22 -7.28 -6.42
N ASP A 57 -4.41 -7.37 -5.82
CA ASP A 57 -5.40 -6.30 -5.84
C ASP A 57 -4.94 -5.13 -4.96
N LEU A 58 -4.39 -5.41 -3.77
CA LEU A 58 -3.77 -4.39 -2.91
C LEU A 58 -2.65 -3.63 -3.62
N GLN A 59 -1.74 -4.35 -4.29
CA GLN A 59 -0.65 -3.75 -5.06
C GLN A 59 -1.21 -2.86 -6.19
N ARG A 60 -2.16 -3.39 -6.97
CA ARG A 60 -2.72 -2.69 -8.12
C ARG A 60 -3.42 -1.39 -7.71
N ILE A 61 -4.23 -1.45 -6.67
CA ILE A 61 -4.94 -0.28 -6.13
C ILE A 61 -3.92 0.76 -5.66
N ALA A 62 -2.89 0.35 -4.92
CA ALA A 62 -1.87 1.27 -4.42
C ALA A 62 -1.10 1.98 -5.54
N LEU A 63 -0.72 1.25 -6.59
CA LEU A 63 -0.04 1.84 -7.76
C LEU A 63 -0.95 2.81 -8.53
N MET A 64 -2.26 2.50 -8.65
CA MET A 64 -3.22 3.42 -9.25
C MET A 64 -3.39 4.69 -8.42
N GLU A 65 -3.55 4.56 -7.10
CA GLU A 65 -3.66 5.72 -6.20
C GLU A 65 -2.42 6.60 -6.24
N LEU A 66 -1.22 6.02 -6.33
CA LEU A 66 0.03 6.77 -6.47
C LEU A 66 0.05 7.63 -7.75
N GLN A 67 -0.51 7.13 -8.86
CA GLN A 67 -0.60 7.89 -10.11
C GLN A 67 -1.63 9.03 -10.06
N LEU A 68 -2.64 8.92 -9.20
CA LEU A 68 -3.67 9.94 -9.01
C LEU A 68 -3.22 11.11 -8.13
N ILE A 69 -2.06 10.99 -7.46
CA ILE A 69 -1.50 12.09 -6.67
C ILE A 69 -1.07 13.21 -7.62
N PRO A 70 -1.61 14.45 -7.45
CA PRO A 70 -1.17 15.59 -8.23
C PRO A 70 0.34 15.78 -8.07
N ARG A 71 1.06 15.79 -9.18
CA ARG A 71 2.47 16.22 -9.23
C ARG A 71 2.45 17.74 -9.03
N ALA A 72 2.52 18.18 -7.78
CA ALA A 72 2.62 19.59 -7.41
C ALA A 72 4.03 20.12 -7.67
#